data_AF-A0A9X8YRJ6-F1
#
_entry.id   AF-A0A9X8YRJ6-F1
#
_cell.length_a   1.000
_cell.length_b   1.000
_cell.length_c   1.000
_cell.angle_alpha   90.00
_cell.angle_beta   90.00
_cell.angle_gamma   90.00
#
_symmetry.space_group_name_H-M   'P 1'
#
loop_
_entity.id
_entity.type
_entity.pdbx_description
1 polymer ?
#
loop_
_entity_poly.entity_id
_entity_poly.type
_entity_poly.pdbx_seq_one_letter_code
_entity_poly.pdbx_strand_id
1 'polypeptide(L)' 'ENPAKPLSDSKLATLLADQGIIVARRTVAKYRESLSIPPSNQRKQLV' A
#
# COMPACT_ATOMS: atom_id res chain seq x y z
N GLU A 1 3.07 6.27 8.48
CA GLU A 1 3.56 6.35 7.09
C GLU A 1 3.84 7.82 6.73
N ASN A 2 4.83 8.10 5.87
CA ASN A 2 5.16 9.48 5.50
C ASN A 2 4.11 10.01 4.49
N PRO A 3 3.30 11.03 4.83
CA PRO A 3 2.25 11.54 3.95
C PRO A 3 2.77 12.13 2.64
N ALA A 4 4.03 12.57 2.59
CA ALA A 4 4.67 13.06 1.36
C ALA A 4 5.02 11.94 0.36
N LYS A 5 5.19 10.70 0.85
CA LYS A 5 5.51 9.52 0.03
C LYS A 5 4.73 8.30 0.53
N PRO A 6 3.41 8.25 0.30
CA PRO A 6 2.61 7.10 0.68
C PRO A 6 3.13 5.84 -0.03
N LEU A 7 3.18 4.72 0.70
CA LEU A 7 3.67 3.46 0.16
C LEU A 7 2.71 2.93 -0.91
N SER A 8 3.23 2.55 -2.08
CA SER A 8 2.45 1.86 -3.10
C SER A 8 2.10 0.45 -2.65
N ASP A 9 1.02 -0.12 -3.21
CA ASP A 9 0.60 -1.48 -2.88
C ASP A 9 1.69 -2.51 -3.22
N SER A 10 2.46 -2.25 -4.28
CA SER A 10 3.60 -3.08 -4.67
C SER A 10 4.72 -3.05 -3.63
N LYS A 11 4.99 -1.87 -3.06
CA LYS A 11 6.01 -1.73 -2.01
C LYS A 11 5.56 -2.40 -0.71
N LEU A 12 4.27 -2.32 -0.39
CA LEU A 12 3.67 -2.98 0.76
C LEU A 12 3.71 -4.51 0.60
N ALA A 13 3.40 -5.03 -0.58
CA ALA A 13 3.55 -6.46 -0.89
C ALA A 13 5.00 -6.95 -0.75
N THR A 14 5.97 -6.13 -1.16
CA THR A 14 7.40 -6.45 -1.02
C THR A 14 7.83 -6.48 0.45
N LEU A 15 7.40 -5.50 1.25
CA LEU A 15 7.67 -5.45 2.70
C LEU A 15 7.04 -6.63 3.45
N LEU A 16 5.83 -7.03 3.06
CA LEU A 16 5.17 -8.20 3.61
C LEU A 16 5.92 -9.48 3.23
N ALA A 17 6.38 -9.59 1.98
CA ALA A 17 7.16 -10.74 1.52
C ALA A 17 8.49 -10.87 2.29
N ASP A 18 9.15 -9.75 2.61
CA ASP A 18 10.37 -9.71 3.44
C ASP A 18 10.13 -10.21 4.86
N GLN A 19 8.91 -10.03 5.38
CA GLN A 19 8.46 -10.58 6.66
C GLN A 19 7.97 -12.05 6.55
N GLY A 20 8.11 -12.68 5.38
CA GLY A 20 7.66 -14.05 5.10
C GLY A 20 6.20 -14.16 4.64
N ILE A 21 5.49 -13.03 4.48
CA ILE A 21 4.09 -13.00 4.05
C ILE A 21 4.02 -12.69 2.55
N ILE A 22 3.98 -13.75 1.74
CA ILE A 22 3.91 -13.62 0.28
C ILE A 22 2.46 -13.29 -0.13
N VAL A 23 2.19 -12.02 -0.40
CA VAL A 23 0.88 -11.56 -0.90
C VAL A 23 1.01 -10.87 -2.24
N ALA A 24 0.04 -11.10 -3.11
CA ALA A 24 -0.05 -10.41 -4.39
C ALA A 24 -0.50 -8.95 -4.19
N ARG A 25 -0.05 -8.05 -5.08
CA ARG A 25 -0.46 -6.63 -5.09
C ARG A 25 -1.99 -6.45 -5.03
N ARG A 26 -2.75 -7.26 -5.79
CA ARG A 26 -4.22 -7.19 -5.83
C ARG A 26 -4.85 -7.49 -4.47
N THR A 27 -4.25 -8.40 -3.71
CA THR A 27 -4.70 -8.75 -2.36
C THR A 27 -4.54 -7.55 -1.43
N VAL A 28 -3.39 -6.87 -1.48
CA VAL A 28 -3.14 -5.64 -0.71
C VAL A 28 -4.13 -4.52 -1.09
N ALA A 29 -4.41 -4.35 -2.39
CA ALA A 29 -5.39 -3.37 -2.85
C ALA A 29 -6.79 -3.65 -2.29
N LYS A 30 -7.22 -4.93 -2.33
CA LYS A 30 -8.51 -5.35 -1.76
C LYS A 30 -8.60 -5.11 -0.26
N TYR A 31 -7.52 -5.37 0.49
CA TYR A 31 -7.46 -5.05 1.93
C TYR A 31 -7.55 -3.54 2.18
N ARG A 32 -6.88 -2.71 1.36
CA ARG A 32 -6.99 -1.24 1.47
C ARG A 32 -8.40 -0.74 1.22
N GLU A 33 -9.06 -1.24 0.18
CA GLU A 33 -10.46 -0.90 -0.11
C GLU A 33 -11.38 -1.29 1.06
N SER A 34 -11.18 -2.49 1.62
CA SER A 34 -11.93 -2.96 2.79
C SER A 34 -11.72 -2.10 4.03
N LEU A 35 -10.52 -1.53 4.19
CA LEU A 35 -10.18 -0.59 5.26
C LEU A 35 -10.54 0.87 4.92
N SER A 36 -11.20 1.12 3.79
CA SER A 36 -11.50 2.47 3.29
C SER A 36 -10.27 3.37 3.12
N ILE A 37 -9.09 2.78 2.87
CA ILE A 37 -7.84 3.49 2.68
C ILE A 37 -7.63 3.75 1.18
N PRO A 38 -7.76 5.00 0.70
CA PRO A 38 -7.63 5.32 -0.72
C PRO A 38 -6.21 5.03 -1.23
N PRO A 39 -6.02 4.73 -2.53
CA PRO A 39 -4.74 4.32 -3.11
C PRO A 39 -3.66 5.40 -2.99
N SER A 40 -2.40 4.99 -3.12
CA SER A 40 -1.24 5.84 -2.79
C SER A 40 -1.15 7.09 -3.65
N ASN A 41 -1.65 7.01 -4.89
CA ASN A 41 -1.75 8.16 -5.79
C ASN A 41 -2.66 9.25 -5.23
N GLN A 42 -3.74 8.87 -4.52
CA GLN A 42 -4.71 9.81 -3.97
C GLN A 42 -4.27 10.35 -2.60
N ARG A 43 -3.36 9.65 -1.92
CA ARG A 43 -2.76 10.07 -0.65
C ARG A 43 -1.51 10.93 -0.80
N LYS A 44 -0.98 11.08 -2.02
CA LYS A 44 0.22 11.88 -2.29
C LYS A 44 -0.16 13.36 -2.27
N GLN A 45 0.16 14.07 -1.19
CA GLN A 45 0.08 15.53 -1.18
C GLN A 45 1.20 16.09 -2.06
N LEU A 46 0.84 16.81 -3.13
CA LEU A 46 1.79 17.73 -3.79
C LEU A 46 1.91 18.95 -2.89
N VAL A 47 2.93 18.94 -2.03
CA VAL A 47 3.49 20.17 -1.45
C VAL A 47 4.56 20.73 -2.37
#